data_AF-A0A3D4Y5T1-F1
#
_entry.id   AF-A0A3D4Y5T1-F1
#
_cell.length_a   1.000
_cell.length_b   1.000
_cell.length_c   1.000
_cell.angle_alpha   90.00
_cell.angle_beta   90.00
_cell.angle_gamma   90.00
#
_symmetry.space_group_name_H-M   'P 1'
#
loop_
_entity.id
_entity.type
_entity.pdbx_description
1 polymer ?
#
loop_
_entity_poly.entity_id
_entity_poly.type
_entity_poly.pdbx_seq_one_letter_code
_entity_poly.pdbx_strand_id
1 'polypeptide(L)'
;MAKLVAFYSRADENYFGGTKKYISEGNTKKAAEKIAELTGADLFEIVQEVPYAADYDTCIAEAKRDLKAKARPKVKNLPESLDAYEGSGLSGTVADIEKAAAGAAVTQGLAIHGSEVDHAGAMIERWV
;
A
#
# COMPACT_ATOMS: atom_id res chain seq x y z
N MET A 1 -9.53 19.49 -6.23
CA MET A 1 -8.16 18.96 -6.25
C MET A 1 -8.23 17.50 -6.64
N ALA A 2 -7.27 17.01 -7.42
CA ALA A 2 -7.15 15.59 -7.71
C ALA A 2 -6.73 14.85 -6.43
N LYS A 3 -7.24 13.63 -6.23
CA LYS A 3 -6.93 12.79 -5.07
C LYS A 3 -6.44 11.46 -5.59
N LEU A 4 -5.40 10.91 -4.96
CA LEU A 4 -4.80 9.63 -5.34
C LEU A 4 -4.71 8.72 -4.13
N VAL A 5 -5.13 7.47 -4.30
CA VAL A 5 -4.84 6.37 -3.39
C VAL A 5 -3.79 5.50 -4.05
N ALA A 6 -2.53 5.72 -3.68
CA ALA A 6 -1.42 4.86 -4.08
C ALA A 6 -1.28 3.72 -3.06
N PHE A 7 -1.24 2.47 -3.52
CA PHE A 7 -1.19 1.31 -2.63
C PHE A 7 -0.34 0.17 -3.19
N TYR A 8 0.20 -0.67 -2.31
CA TYR A 8 0.81 -1.95 -2.66
C TYR A 8 0.01 -3.05 -1.98
N SER A 9 -0.38 -4.09 -2.72
CA SER A 9 -1.16 -5.20 -2.20
C SER A 9 -0.65 -6.52 -2.78
N ARG A 10 -0.77 -7.60 -2.01
CA ARG A 10 -0.37 -8.96 -2.44
C ARG A 10 -1.55 -9.91 -2.31
N ALA A 11 -1.90 -10.55 -3.41
CA ALA A 11 -2.97 -11.53 -3.52
C ALA A 11 -2.35 -12.91 -3.79
N ASP A 12 -1.86 -13.57 -2.74
CA ASP A 12 -1.23 -14.90 -2.79
C ASP A 12 -1.35 -15.58 -1.41
N GLU A 13 -0.41 -16.46 -1.03
CA GLU A 13 -0.39 -17.07 0.30
C GLU A 13 0.03 -16.07 1.38
N ASN A 14 -0.89 -15.73 2.28
CA ASN A 14 -0.64 -14.82 3.39
C ASN A 14 -0.89 -15.50 4.75
N TYR A 15 -0.31 -14.94 5.81
CA TYR A 15 -0.46 -15.44 7.17
C TYR A 15 -1.63 -14.75 7.89
N PHE A 16 -2.54 -15.57 8.44
CA PHE A 16 -3.73 -15.16 9.18
C PHE A 16 -3.81 -15.91 10.50
N GLY A 17 -3.50 -15.24 11.61
CA GLY A 17 -3.80 -15.74 12.96
C GLY A 17 -3.31 -17.16 13.26
N GLY A 18 -2.14 -17.56 12.74
CA GLY A 18 -1.58 -18.91 12.95
C GLY A 18 -1.59 -19.80 11.71
N THR A 19 -2.32 -19.44 10.66
CA THR A 19 -2.48 -20.28 9.46
C THR A 19 -2.14 -19.51 8.19
N LYS A 20 -1.52 -20.19 7.22
CA LYS A 20 -1.29 -19.66 5.87
C LYS A 20 -2.49 -19.95 4.98
N LYS A 21 -2.94 -18.95 4.23
CA LYS A 21 -4.10 -19.05 3.33
C LYS A 21 -3.81 -18.31 2.04
N TYR A 22 -4.18 -18.92 0.92
CA TYR A 22 -4.23 -18.22 -0.36
C TYR A 22 -5.45 -17.31 -0.40
N ILE A 23 -5.22 -16.07 -0.83
CA ILE A 23 -6.28 -15.09 -1.09
C ILE A 23 -6.18 -14.63 -2.54
N SER A 24 -7.32 -14.51 -3.20
CA SER A 24 -7.40 -13.96 -4.56
C SER A 24 -7.30 -12.43 -4.60
N GLU A 25 -7.39 -11.78 -3.43
CA GLU A 25 -7.34 -10.34 -3.29
C GLU A 25 -6.69 -9.96 -1.95
N GLY A 26 -5.75 -9.03 -1.98
CA GLY A 26 -5.04 -8.56 -0.79
C GLY A 26 -5.83 -7.51 -0.01
N ASN A 27 -5.71 -7.57 1.33
CA ASN A 27 -6.45 -6.67 2.23
C ASN A 27 -6.19 -5.18 1.94
N THR A 28 -4.95 -4.80 1.61
CA THR A 28 -4.63 -3.40 1.30
C THR A 28 -5.40 -2.89 0.09
N LYS A 29 -5.62 -3.75 -0.92
CA LYS A 29 -6.42 -3.40 -2.11
C LYS A 29 -7.86 -3.10 -1.72
N LYS A 30 -8.49 -3.96 -0.92
CA LYS A 30 -9.85 -3.73 -0.41
C LYS A 30 -9.99 -2.40 0.33
N ALA A 31 -9.03 -2.08 1.20
CA ALA A 31 -9.01 -0.80 1.91
C ALA A 31 -8.85 0.38 0.95
N ALA A 32 -7.93 0.28 -0.01
CA ALA A 32 -7.69 1.31 -1.01
C ALA A 32 -8.93 1.57 -1.88
N GLU A 33 -9.58 0.52 -2.36
CA GLU A 33 -10.83 0.63 -3.12
C GLU A 33 -11.93 1.30 -2.31
N LYS A 34 -12.04 0.98 -1.02
CA LYS A 34 -13.03 1.65 -0.15
C LYS A 34 -12.74 3.14 0.05
N ILE A 35 -11.47 3.51 0.23
CA ILE A 35 -11.04 4.91 0.34
C ILE A 35 -11.35 5.65 -0.97
N ALA A 36 -11.03 5.06 -2.12
CA ALA A 36 -11.31 5.63 -3.43
C ALA A 36 -12.82 5.84 -3.66
N GLU A 37 -13.64 4.85 -3.32
CA GLU A 37 -15.11 4.93 -3.39
C GLU A 37 -15.66 6.11 -2.57
N LEU A 38 -15.17 6.29 -1.33
CA LEU A 38 -15.65 7.35 -0.43
C LEU A 38 -15.16 8.74 -0.81
N THR A 39 -13.96 8.84 -1.38
CA THR A 39 -13.30 10.14 -1.61
C THR A 39 -13.39 10.63 -3.05
N GLY A 40 -13.73 9.75 -3.99
CA GLY A 40 -13.65 9.99 -5.44
C GLY A 40 -12.21 10.03 -5.96
N ALA A 41 -11.27 9.40 -5.26
CA ALA A 41 -9.85 9.39 -5.61
C ALA A 41 -9.53 8.37 -6.70
N ASP A 42 -8.52 8.70 -7.52
CA ASP A 42 -7.91 7.75 -8.45
C ASP A 42 -7.15 6.66 -7.68
N LEU A 43 -7.12 5.44 -8.23
CA LEU A 43 -6.37 4.33 -7.67
C LEU A 43 -5.08 4.11 -8.44
N PHE A 44 -3.98 4.00 -7.72
CA PHE A 44 -2.69 3.61 -8.28
C PHE A 44 -2.10 2.42 -7.52
N GLU A 45 -2.17 1.25 -8.14
CA GLU A 45 -1.53 0.05 -7.61
C GLU A 45 -0.04 0.06 -7.98
N ILE A 46 0.80 0.06 -6.95
CA ILE A 46 2.24 -0.10 -7.07
C ILE A 46 2.51 -1.57 -7.35
N VAL A 47 2.87 -1.89 -8.59
CA VAL A 47 3.16 -3.27 -9.02
C VAL A 47 4.66 -3.42 -9.22
N GLN A 48 5.29 -4.41 -8.59
CA GLN A 48 6.70 -4.69 -8.83
C GLN A 48 6.94 -5.22 -10.26
N GLU A 49 8.07 -4.84 -10.86
CA GLU A 49 8.48 -5.38 -12.15
C GLU A 49 8.68 -6.90 -12.07
N VAL A 50 9.37 -7.33 -11.02
CA VAL A 50 9.54 -8.72 -10.62
C VAL A 50 8.77 -8.93 -9.30
N PRO A 51 7.62 -9.62 -9.30
CA PRO A 51 6.86 -9.88 -8.09
C PRO A 51 7.63 -10.77 -7.10
N TYR A 52 7.38 -10.58 -5.80
CA TYR A 52 7.79 -11.56 -4.79
C TYR A 52 7.08 -12.90 -5.01
N ALA A 53 7.68 -13.97 -4.49
CA ALA A 53 7.12 -15.30 -4.57
C ALA A 53 5.69 -15.39 -4.00
N ALA A 54 4.86 -16.27 -4.58
CA ALA A 54 3.49 -16.49 -4.16
C ALA A 54 3.39 -17.29 -2.84
N ASP A 55 4.38 -18.11 -2.52
CA ASP A 55 4.45 -18.79 -1.23
C ASP A 55 4.94 -17.84 -0.14
N TYR A 56 4.38 -17.98 1.06
CA TYR A 56 4.59 -17.03 2.14
C TYR A 56 6.04 -17.02 2.63
N ASP A 57 6.66 -18.19 2.85
CA ASP A 57 7.98 -18.26 3.46
C ASP A 57 9.08 -17.71 2.55
N THR A 58 9.02 -18.02 1.25
CA THR A 58 9.96 -17.46 0.27
C THR A 58 9.76 -15.96 0.14
N CYS A 59 8.51 -15.48 0.04
CA CYS A 59 8.22 -14.04 0.01
C CYS A 59 8.82 -13.31 1.21
N ILE A 60 8.69 -13.88 2.42
CA ILE A 60 9.26 -13.30 3.64
C ILE A 60 10.79 -13.30 3.60
N ALA A 61 11.41 -14.36 3.07
CA ALA A 61 12.85 -14.43 2.91
C ALA A 61 13.36 -13.35 1.92
N GLU A 62 12.67 -13.18 0.79
CA GLU A 62 12.97 -12.15 -0.21
C GLU A 62 12.82 -10.75 0.38
N ALA A 63 11.68 -10.45 1.01
CA ALA A 63 11.42 -9.15 1.63
C ALA A 63 12.45 -8.80 2.72
N LYS A 64 12.88 -9.79 3.54
CA LYS A 64 13.94 -9.61 4.54
C LYS A 64 15.30 -9.32 3.90
N ARG A 65 15.64 -10.02 2.82
CA ARG A 65 16.89 -9.79 2.07
C ARG A 65 16.91 -8.38 1.50
N ASP A 66 15.82 -7.97 0.87
CA ASP A 66 15.69 -6.65 0.23
C ASP A 66 15.74 -5.53 1.26
N LEU A 67 15.06 -5.70 2.41
CA LEU A 67 15.15 -4.77 3.54
C LEU A 67 16.59 -4.62 4.05
N LYS A 68 17.30 -5.75 4.26
CA LYS A 68 18.71 -5.74 4.72
C LYS A 68 19.63 -5.06 3.72
N ALA A 69 19.37 -5.26 2.43
CA ALA A 69 20.13 -4.63 1.34
C ALA A 69 19.73 -3.17 1.08
N LYS A 70 18.69 -2.65 1.75
CA LYS A 70 18.03 -1.37 1.41
C LYS A 70 17.64 -1.31 -0.07
N ALA A 71 17.26 -2.44 -0.64
CA ALA A 71 16.85 -2.53 -2.03
C ALA A 71 15.56 -1.73 -2.25
N ARG A 72 15.45 -1.13 -3.43
CA ARG A 72 14.24 -0.47 -3.93
C ARG A 72 13.82 -1.23 -5.19
N PRO A 73 12.96 -2.26 -5.08
CA PRO A 73 12.51 -3.02 -6.24
C PRO A 73 11.93 -2.11 -7.31
N LYS A 74 12.21 -2.41 -8.57
CA LYS A 74 11.63 -1.69 -9.70
C LYS A 74 10.12 -1.93 -9.73
N VAL A 75 9.38 -0.92 -10.16
CA VAL A 75 7.92 -0.96 -10.26
C VAL A 75 7.48 -0.66 -11.68
N LYS A 76 6.35 -1.23 -12.08
CA LYS A 76 5.72 -1.02 -13.38
C LYS A 76 4.89 0.25 -13.36
N ASN A 77 4.68 0.82 -14.54
CA ASN A 77 3.65 1.83 -14.81
C ASN A 77 3.67 3.03 -13.86
N LEU A 78 4.85 3.48 -13.42
CA LEU A 78 4.93 4.74 -12.69
C LEU A 78 4.31 5.86 -13.54
N PRO A 79 3.42 6.69 -12.97
CA PRO A 79 2.90 7.83 -13.68
C PRO A 79 4.06 8.73 -14.11
N GLU A 80 3.99 9.26 -15.33
CA GLU A 80 5.03 10.13 -15.89
C GLU A 80 5.26 11.38 -15.02
N SER A 81 4.23 11.82 -14.32
CA SER A 81 4.26 12.89 -13.34
C SER A 81 3.22 12.65 -12.24
N LEU A 82 3.60 12.95 -11.00
CA LEU A 82 2.68 13.07 -9.87
C LEU A 82 2.30 14.53 -9.63
N ASP A 83 2.68 15.50 -10.45
CA ASP A 83 2.50 16.93 -10.18
C ASP A 83 1.03 17.35 -10.03
N ALA A 84 0.09 16.55 -10.56
CA ALA A 84 -1.34 16.72 -10.34
C ALA A 84 -1.83 16.27 -8.95
N TYR A 85 -1.02 15.47 -8.23
CA TYR A 85 -1.27 14.90 -6.92
C TYR A 85 -0.11 15.29 -5.97
N GLU A 86 -0.35 16.16 -5.01
CA GLU A 86 0.72 16.58 -4.09
C GLU A 86 1.33 15.37 -3.33
N GLY A 87 2.56 14.97 -3.68
CA GLY A 87 3.39 13.99 -2.96
C GLY A 87 4.02 12.86 -3.81
N SER A 88 5.32 12.55 -3.58
CA SER A 88 5.99 11.40 -4.22
C SER A 88 6.98 10.65 -3.29
N GLY A 89 6.97 9.31 -3.36
CA GLY A 89 8.08 8.40 -3.00
C GLY A 89 8.08 7.72 -1.61
N LEU A 90 7.78 6.42 -1.54
CA LEU A 90 7.60 5.62 -0.31
C LEU A 90 8.71 4.60 -0.04
N SER A 91 9.41 4.72 1.09
CA SER A 91 9.77 3.60 2.00
C SER A 91 10.52 4.11 3.24
N GLY A 92 9.69 4.60 4.18
CA GLY A 92 10.00 5.26 5.46
C GLY A 92 8.85 6.21 5.83
N THR A 93 7.62 5.74 5.57
CA THR A 93 6.48 6.46 5.00
C THR A 93 6.21 7.86 5.51
N VAL A 94 6.00 8.08 6.81
CA VAL A 94 5.60 9.41 7.30
C VAL A 94 6.77 10.39 7.24
N ALA A 95 7.92 10.04 7.83
CA ALA A 95 9.10 10.92 7.86
C ALA A 95 9.73 11.13 6.47
N ASP A 96 9.71 10.11 5.61
CA ASP A 96 10.19 10.24 4.24
C ASP A 96 9.24 11.08 3.38
N ILE A 97 7.91 10.98 3.58
CA ILE A 97 6.94 11.89 2.93
C ILE A 97 7.13 13.32 3.42
N GLU A 98 7.24 13.56 4.73
CA GLU A 98 7.49 14.92 5.29
C GLU A 98 8.77 15.53 4.73
N LYS A 99 9.83 14.72 4.56
CA LYS A 99 11.13 15.16 4.07
C LYS A 99 11.17 15.33 2.55
N ALA A 100 10.47 14.50 1.79
CA ALA A 100 10.48 14.50 0.32
C ALA A 100 9.43 15.43 -0.28
N ALA A 101 8.30 15.65 0.40
CA ALA A 101 7.21 16.51 -0.03
C ALA A 101 7.14 17.76 0.86
N ALA A 102 8.12 18.65 0.71
CA ALA A 102 8.12 19.94 1.40
C ALA A 102 6.84 20.71 1.08
N GLY A 103 5.99 20.91 2.10
CA GLY A 103 4.68 21.57 1.97
C GLY A 103 3.47 20.63 2.07
N ALA A 104 3.66 19.30 2.05
CA ALA A 104 2.58 18.36 2.28
C ALA A 104 2.11 18.39 3.74
N ALA A 105 0.80 18.48 3.95
CA ALA A 105 0.20 18.28 5.27
C ALA A 105 0.10 16.78 5.55
N VAL A 106 0.99 16.25 6.37
CA VAL A 106 0.95 14.85 6.79
C VAL A 106 0.03 14.69 8.00
N THR A 107 -1.03 13.89 7.85
CA THR A 107 -2.02 13.65 8.89
C THR A 107 -1.81 12.30 9.57
N GLN A 108 -2.52 12.06 10.67
CA GLN A 108 -2.49 10.77 11.35
C GLN A 108 -3.08 9.67 10.46
N GLY A 109 -2.31 8.60 10.23
CA GLY A 109 -2.76 7.42 9.50
C GLY A 109 -3.74 6.55 10.29
N LEU A 110 -4.55 5.77 9.56
CA LEU A 110 -5.43 4.74 10.11
C LEU A 110 -4.79 3.35 9.96
N ALA A 111 -4.59 2.64 11.08
CA ALA A 111 -4.21 1.24 11.06
C ALA A 111 -5.45 0.34 10.92
N ILE A 112 -5.45 -0.56 9.95
CA ILE A 112 -6.51 -1.55 9.74
C ILE A 112 -5.88 -2.94 9.85
N HIS A 113 -6.37 -3.75 10.78
CA HIS A 113 -5.91 -5.14 10.90
C HIS A 113 -6.47 -5.97 9.74
N GLY A 114 -5.65 -6.85 9.14
CA GLY A 114 -6.04 -7.59 7.95
C GLY A 114 -7.30 -8.45 8.10
N SER A 115 -7.57 -8.97 9.31
CA SER A 115 -8.79 -9.73 9.59
C SER A 115 -10.06 -8.88 9.71
N GLU A 116 -9.93 -7.56 9.76
CA GLU A 116 -11.04 -6.63 10.02
C GLU A 116 -11.33 -5.73 8.81
N VAL A 117 -10.57 -5.87 7.71
CA VAL A 117 -10.69 -4.97 6.55
C VAL A 117 -12.08 -4.94 5.94
N ASP A 118 -12.74 -6.11 5.89
CA ASP A 118 -14.11 -6.23 5.34
C ASP A 118 -15.16 -5.50 6.21
N HIS A 119 -14.82 -5.16 7.46
CA HIS A 119 -15.68 -4.43 8.39
C HIS A 119 -15.17 -3.01 8.71
N ALA A 120 -14.06 -2.58 8.10
CA ALA A 120 -13.41 -1.31 8.40
C ALA A 120 -14.14 -0.09 7.79
N GLY A 121 -15.23 -0.27 7.05
CA GLY A 121 -15.90 0.80 6.29
C GLY A 121 -16.22 2.04 7.13
N ALA A 122 -16.84 1.87 8.30
CA ALA A 122 -17.17 2.98 9.20
C ALA A 122 -15.94 3.66 9.82
N MET A 123 -14.83 2.94 9.97
CA MET A 123 -13.56 3.52 10.44
C MET A 123 -12.90 4.34 9.34
N ILE A 124 -12.90 3.82 8.11
CA ILE A 124 -12.38 4.53 6.93
C ILE A 124 -13.18 5.80 6.70
N GLU A 125 -14.51 5.74 6.75
CA GLU A 125 -15.39 6.90 6.55
C GLU A 125 -15.13 8.03 7.57
N ARG A 126 -14.81 7.70 8.82
CA ARG A 126 -14.47 8.70 9.84
C ARG A 126 -13.07 9.29 9.67
N TRP A 127 -12.20 8.60 8.94
CA TRP A 127 -10.81 8.98 8.77
C TRP A 127 -10.60 9.89 7.54
N VAL A 128 -11.37 9.66 6.47
CA VAL A 128 -11.24 10.38 5.18
C VAL A 128 -12.02 11.69 5.10
#